data_AF-A0A2G8HQK0-F1
#
_entry.id   AF-A0A2G8HQK0-F1
#
_cell.length_a   1.000
_cell.length_b   1.000
_cell.length_c   1.000
_cell.angle_alpha   90.00
_cell.angle_beta   90.00
_cell.angle_gamma   90.00
#
_symmetry.space_group_name_H-M   'P 1'
#
loop_
_entity.id
_entity.type
_entity.pdbx_description
1 polymer ?
#
loop_
_entity_poly.entity_id
_entity_poly.type
_entity_poly.pdbx_seq_one_letter_code
_entity_poly.pdbx_strand_id
1 'polypeptide(L)'
;MSIKLLLTIFVLMSNFAFGQTSPTLEICMTHGDCQDRVPVEEGVKCYIVKTGTTPSGKQSCSQRCYTSKLGSYCKPIQGEDFGYCKHEKDIPEPTFDANDPNQCDTAIDLPF
;
A
#
# COMPACT_ATOMS: atom_id res chain seq x y z
N MET A 1 41.60 -4.11 -44.04
CA MET A 1 40.16 -3.82 -43.92
C MET A 1 39.37 -4.92 -44.62
N SER A 2 38.23 -5.42 -44.19
CA SER A 2 37.47 -5.35 -42.94
C SER A 2 36.19 -6.13 -43.25
N ILE A 3 36.18 -7.46 -43.10
CA ILE A 3 34.93 -8.23 -43.30
C ILE A 3 34.74 -9.28 -42.19
N LYS A 4 35.82 -9.85 -41.63
CA LYS A 4 35.72 -10.83 -40.53
C LYS A 4 35.41 -10.22 -39.15
N LEU A 5 35.50 -8.90 -38.98
CA LEU A 5 35.27 -8.22 -37.69
C LEU A 5 33.85 -7.68 -37.51
N LEU A 6 33.00 -7.73 -38.56
CA LEU A 6 31.64 -7.18 -38.53
C LEU A 6 30.56 -8.20 -38.13
N LEU A 7 30.83 -9.50 -38.26
CA LEU A 7 29.85 -10.54 -37.96
C LEU A 7 29.80 -10.95 -36.47
N THR A 8 30.88 -10.74 -35.72
CA THR A 8 30.93 -11.13 -34.30
C THR A 8 30.27 -10.12 -33.36
N ILE A 9 29.99 -8.90 -33.83
CA ILE A 9 29.33 -7.86 -33.02
C ILE A 9 27.80 -7.94 -33.12
N PHE A 10 27.25 -8.57 -34.18
CA PHE A 10 25.81 -8.63 -34.39
C PHE A 10 25.09 -9.72 -33.55
N VAL A 11 25.84 -10.64 -32.92
CA VAL A 11 25.28 -11.76 -32.16
C VAL A 11 25.08 -11.45 -30.66
N LEU A 12 25.46 -10.25 -30.21
CA LEU A 12 25.31 -9.83 -28.80
C LEU A 12 24.05 -8.99 -28.51
N MET A 13 23.15 -8.80 -29.47
CA MET A 13 22.05 -7.83 -29.40
C MET A 13 20.63 -8.44 -29.24
N SER A 14 20.48 -9.72 -28.89
CA SER A 14 19.17 -10.39 -29.05
C SER A 14 18.64 -11.19 -27.85
N ASN A 15 19.10 -10.95 -26.62
CA ASN A 15 18.49 -11.60 -25.44
C ASN A 15 18.33 -10.70 -24.21
N PHE A 16 17.97 -9.45 -24.39
CA PHE A 16 17.24 -8.72 -23.36
C PHE A 16 15.77 -8.71 -23.72
N ALA A 17 15.16 -9.90 -23.76
CA ALA A 17 13.75 -10.00 -23.43
C ALA A 17 13.64 -9.64 -21.94
N PHE A 18 13.53 -8.34 -21.66
CA PHE A 18 12.96 -7.90 -20.41
C PHE A 18 11.56 -8.50 -20.37
N GLY A 19 11.44 -9.67 -19.75
CA GLY A 19 10.19 -10.13 -19.17
C GLY A 19 9.84 -9.11 -18.10
N GLN A 20 9.22 -8.00 -18.51
CA GLN A 20 8.47 -7.18 -17.60
C GLN A 20 7.35 -8.08 -17.12
N THR A 21 7.57 -8.79 -16.01
CA THR A 21 6.50 -9.11 -15.08
C THR A 21 5.92 -7.76 -14.69
N SER A 22 5.01 -7.25 -15.52
CA SER A 22 4.06 -6.26 -15.09
C SER A 22 3.42 -6.92 -13.87
N PRO A 23 3.57 -6.38 -12.65
CA PRO A 23 2.75 -6.85 -11.56
C PRO A 23 1.35 -6.66 -12.09
N THR A 24 0.63 -7.76 -12.32
CA THR A 24 -0.70 -7.73 -12.93
C THR A 24 -1.49 -6.74 -12.10
N LEU A 25 -1.67 -5.54 -12.64
CA LEU A 25 -2.56 -4.54 -12.07
C LEU A 25 -3.93 -5.12 -12.36
N GLU A 26 -4.33 -6.07 -11.51
CA GLU A 26 -5.55 -6.82 -11.69
C GLU A 26 -6.70 -5.84 -11.60
N ILE A 27 -7.39 -5.70 -12.73
CA ILE A 27 -8.58 -4.86 -12.83
C ILE A 27 -9.64 -5.46 -11.91
N CYS A 28 -10.26 -4.60 -11.11
CA CYS A 28 -11.29 -4.95 -10.15
C CYS A 28 -12.49 -4.00 -10.30
N MET A 29 -13.67 -4.49 -9.96
CA MET A 29 -14.87 -3.68 -9.82
C MET A 29 -15.24 -3.50 -8.35
N THR A 30 -14.90 -4.47 -7.50
CA THR A 30 -15.21 -4.45 -6.07
C THR A 30 -13.98 -4.77 -5.21
N HIS A 31 -14.02 -4.41 -3.92
CA HIS A 31 -13.00 -4.85 -2.97
C HIS A 31 -12.92 -6.38 -2.88
N GLY A 32 -14.07 -7.07 -2.98
CA GLY A 32 -14.14 -8.54 -2.95
C GLY A 32 -13.34 -9.20 -4.07
N ASP A 33 -13.38 -8.63 -5.29
CA ASP A 33 -12.60 -9.15 -6.42
C ASP A 33 -11.11 -9.22 -6.12
N CYS A 34 -10.60 -8.25 -5.34
CA CYS A 34 -9.20 -8.22 -4.93
C CYS A 34 -8.93 -9.18 -3.78
N GLN A 35 -9.85 -9.32 -2.83
CA GLN A 35 -9.70 -10.23 -1.70
C GLN A 35 -9.70 -11.71 -2.13
N ASP A 36 -10.37 -12.04 -3.23
CA ASP A 36 -10.39 -13.40 -3.78
C ASP A 36 -9.11 -13.76 -4.55
N ARG A 37 -8.41 -12.76 -5.13
CA ARG A 37 -7.27 -12.98 -6.02
C ARG A 37 -5.92 -12.70 -5.37
N VAL A 38 -5.87 -11.65 -4.54
CA VAL A 38 -4.66 -11.22 -3.85
C VAL A 38 -4.66 -11.84 -2.45
N PRO A 39 -3.62 -12.63 -2.10
CA PRO A 39 -3.58 -13.31 -0.82
C PRO A 39 -3.55 -12.32 0.33
N VAL A 40 -4.22 -12.71 1.42
CA VAL A 40 -4.10 -12.06 2.71
C VAL A 40 -2.68 -12.28 3.25
N GLU A 41 -2.05 -11.22 3.73
CA GLU A 41 -0.68 -11.25 4.26
C GLU A 41 -0.66 -10.77 5.71
N GLU A 42 0.32 -11.23 6.50
CA GLU A 42 0.55 -10.64 7.82
C GLU A 42 1.25 -9.28 7.67
N GLY A 43 0.75 -8.28 8.39
CA GLY A 43 1.36 -6.96 8.41
C GLY A 43 1.01 -6.19 9.67
N VAL A 44 1.63 -5.02 9.82
CA VAL A 44 1.40 -4.12 10.95
C VAL A 44 0.54 -2.95 10.46
N LYS A 45 -0.53 -2.63 11.20
CA LYS A 45 -1.33 -1.43 11.00
C LYS A 45 -1.37 -0.59 12.26
N CYS A 46 -1.15 0.70 12.09
CA CYS A 46 -1.13 1.70 13.14
C CYS A 46 -2.38 2.58 13.08
N TYR A 47 -2.87 2.93 14.25
CA TYR A 47 -4.01 3.81 14.43
C TYR A 47 -3.67 4.87 15.47
N ILE A 48 -4.17 6.09 15.29
CA ILE A 48 -4.23 7.05 16.38
C ILE A 48 -5.45 6.70 17.19
N VAL A 49 -5.27 6.38 18.47
CA VAL A 49 -6.36 5.92 19.34
C VAL A 49 -6.58 6.91 20.46
N LYS A 50 -7.84 7.14 20.82
CA LYS A 50 -8.18 7.94 22.00
C LYS A 50 -7.72 7.21 23.26
N THR A 51 -7.05 7.92 24.16
CA THR A 51 -6.54 7.36 25.42
C THR A 51 -7.22 7.94 26.65
N GLY A 52 -8.06 8.97 26.47
CA GLY A 52 -8.81 9.60 27.55
C GLY A 52 -8.84 11.12 27.40
N THR A 53 -8.85 11.81 28.54
CA THR A 53 -8.81 13.27 28.63
C THR A 53 -7.73 13.71 29.61
N THR A 54 -7.02 14.78 29.29
CA THR A 54 -6.06 15.44 30.18
C THR A 54 -6.78 16.07 31.38
N PRO A 55 -6.05 16.44 32.46
CA PRO A 55 -6.63 17.18 33.58
C PRO A 55 -7.29 18.53 33.20
N SER A 56 -6.91 19.09 32.06
CA SER A 56 -7.49 20.31 31.48
C SER A 56 -8.74 20.04 30.63
N GLY A 57 -9.21 18.80 30.55
CA GLY A 57 -10.39 18.40 29.77
C GLY A 57 -10.14 18.24 28.26
N LYS A 58 -8.88 18.29 27.80
CA LYS A 58 -8.56 18.06 26.38
C LYS A 58 -8.50 16.57 26.07
N GLN A 59 -8.95 16.14 24.90
CA GLN A 59 -8.78 14.76 24.45
C GLN A 59 -7.29 14.40 24.36
N SER A 60 -6.92 13.23 24.88
CA SER A 60 -5.60 12.64 24.71
C SER A 60 -5.68 11.45 23.75
N CYS A 61 -4.63 11.26 22.96
CA CYS A 61 -4.51 10.14 22.03
C CYS A 61 -3.07 9.62 21.97
N SER A 62 -2.88 8.43 21.40
CA SER A 62 -1.57 7.83 21.15
C SER A 62 -1.59 6.98 19.90
N GLN A 63 -0.46 6.78 19.25
CA GLN A 63 -0.36 5.80 18.17
C GLN A 63 -0.24 4.38 18.74
N ARG A 64 -1.05 3.45 18.24
CA ARG A 64 -0.97 2.02 18.55
C ARG A 64 -0.91 1.23 17.26
N CYS A 65 0.01 0.26 17.21
CA CYS A 65 0.20 -0.59 16.05
C CYS A 65 -0.10 -2.05 16.40
N TYR A 66 -0.78 -2.75 15.51
CA TYR A 66 -1.25 -4.11 15.69
C TYR A 66 -0.81 -4.97 14.51
N THR A 67 -0.32 -6.17 14.81
CA THR A 67 -0.14 -7.20 13.78
C THR A 67 -1.50 -7.77 13.45
N SER A 68 -1.86 -7.75 12.17
CA SER A 68 -3.12 -8.29 11.67
C SER A 68 -2.91 -8.96 10.31
N LYS A 69 -3.91 -9.73 9.91
CA LYS A 69 -4.09 -10.19 8.54
C LYS A 69 -4.61 -9.02 7.71
N LEU A 70 -3.82 -8.58 6.75
CA LEU A 70 -4.10 -7.47 5.85
C LEU A 70 -4.51 -8.02 4.49
N GLY A 71 -5.62 -7.52 3.98
CA GLY A 71 -6.15 -7.91 2.68
C GLY A 71 -5.68 -6.98 1.57
N SER A 72 -6.55 -6.87 0.59
CA SER A 72 -6.40 -6.00 -0.56
C SER A 72 -7.72 -5.28 -0.82
N TYR A 73 -7.63 -4.18 -1.56
CA TYR A 73 -8.79 -3.35 -1.89
C TYR A 73 -8.71 -2.90 -3.35
N CYS A 74 -9.87 -2.76 -3.98
CA CYS A 74 -9.96 -2.12 -5.28
C CYS A 74 -9.78 -0.60 -5.15
N LYS A 75 -8.72 -0.05 -5.74
CA LYS A 75 -8.50 1.40 -5.84
C LYS A 75 -9.11 1.91 -7.16
N PRO A 76 -10.19 2.70 -7.12
CA PRO A 76 -10.87 3.17 -8.32
C PRO A 76 -9.97 4.08 -9.16
N ILE A 77 -10.17 4.03 -10.48
CA ILE A 77 -9.58 4.99 -11.42
C ILE A 77 -10.57 6.15 -11.59
N GLN A 78 -10.07 7.39 -11.60
CA GLN A 78 -10.92 8.56 -11.67
C GLN A 78 -11.73 8.57 -12.97
N GLY A 79 -13.06 8.63 -12.85
CA GLY A 79 -13.98 8.67 -13.98
C GLY A 79 -14.38 7.30 -14.53
N GLU A 80 -13.91 6.21 -13.90
CA GLU A 80 -14.19 4.84 -14.32
C GLU A 80 -14.97 4.08 -13.24
N ASP A 81 -15.76 3.10 -13.67
CA ASP A 81 -16.48 2.17 -12.77
C ASP A 81 -15.60 0.99 -12.30
N PHE A 82 -14.30 1.01 -12.64
CA PHE A 82 -13.33 -0.02 -12.29
C PHE A 82 -12.04 0.58 -11.71
N GLY A 83 -11.22 -0.29 -11.14
CA GLY A 83 -9.99 0.07 -10.45
C GLY A 83 -8.88 -0.97 -10.60
N TYR A 84 -7.85 -0.79 -9.78
CA TYR A 84 -6.76 -1.75 -9.64
C TYR A 84 -6.66 -2.26 -8.21
N CYS A 85 -6.37 -3.55 -8.05
CA CYS A 85 -6.10 -4.10 -6.73
C CYS A 85 -4.84 -3.48 -6.10
N LYS A 86 -4.94 -3.13 -4.82
CA LYS A 86 -3.87 -2.61 -3.98
C LYS A 86 -3.84 -3.37 -2.67
N HIS A 87 -2.65 -3.61 -2.12
CA HIS A 87 -2.53 -4.25 -0.81
C HIS A 87 -2.80 -3.21 0.29
N GLU A 88 -3.49 -3.62 1.34
CA GLU A 88 -3.71 -2.75 2.50
C GLU A 88 -2.39 -2.41 3.21
N LYS A 89 -1.40 -3.30 3.16
CA LYS A 89 -0.05 -3.06 3.69
C LYS A 89 0.64 -1.85 3.07
N ASP A 90 0.27 -1.48 1.84
CA ASP A 90 0.86 -0.35 1.12
C ASP A 90 0.23 1.00 1.49
N ILE A 91 -0.87 1.00 2.26
CA ILE A 91 -1.48 2.23 2.78
C ILE A 91 -0.52 2.84 3.82
N PRO A 92 -0.08 4.10 3.65
CA PRO A 92 0.79 4.75 4.62
C PRO A 92 0.18 4.75 6.02
N GLU A 93 1.00 4.46 7.02
CA GLU A 93 0.59 4.54 8.41
C GLU A 93 0.39 6.00 8.84
N PRO A 94 -0.55 6.28 9.75
CA PRO A 94 -0.67 7.61 10.32
C PRO A 94 0.64 7.98 11.03
N THR A 95 1.03 9.25 10.92
CA THR A 95 2.15 9.81 11.67
C THR A 95 1.64 10.47 12.94
N PHE A 96 2.34 10.27 14.06
CA PHE A 96 2.01 10.90 15.33
C PHE A 96 3.06 11.95 15.71
N ASP A 97 2.64 13.20 15.77
CA ASP A 97 3.38 14.33 16.33
C ASP A 97 2.74 14.79 17.64
N ALA A 98 3.48 14.67 18.73
CA ALA A 98 3.03 15.11 20.05
C ALA A 98 2.86 16.64 20.15
N ASN A 99 3.40 17.41 19.21
CA ASN A 99 3.32 18.87 19.18
C ASN A 99 2.17 19.39 18.31
N ASP A 100 1.54 18.55 17.49
CA ASP A 100 0.39 18.95 16.68
C ASP A 100 -0.87 19.07 17.58
N PRO A 101 -1.47 20.26 17.72
CA PRO A 101 -2.68 20.43 18.52
C PRO A 101 -3.90 19.65 17.99
N ASN A 102 -3.89 19.25 16.72
CA ASN A 102 -4.96 18.53 16.04
C ASN A 102 -4.66 17.03 15.91
N GLN A 103 -3.59 16.53 16.55
CA GLN A 103 -3.14 15.14 16.45
C GLN A 103 -4.23 14.12 16.77
N CYS A 104 -5.22 14.50 17.58
CA CYS A 104 -6.30 13.63 18.03
C CYS A 104 -7.59 13.71 17.20
N ASP A 105 -7.65 14.53 16.15
CA ASP A 105 -8.87 14.73 15.34
C ASP A 105 -9.26 13.47 14.56
N THR A 106 -8.27 12.69 14.14
CA THR A 106 -8.45 11.40 13.45
C THR A 106 -8.42 10.21 14.41
N ALA A 107 -8.37 10.46 15.72
CA ALA A 107 -8.26 9.39 16.69
C ALA A 107 -9.53 8.56 16.76
N ILE A 108 -9.39 7.24 16.67
CA ILE A 108 -10.50 6.30 16.78
C ILE A 108 -10.68 5.82 18.23
N ASP A 109 -11.90 5.45 18.55
CA ASP A 109 -12.20 4.65 19.74
C ASP A 109 -11.96 3.18 19.39
N LEU A 110 -11.10 2.49 20.14
CA LEU A 110 -10.99 1.05 20.02
C LEU A 110 -11.97 0.39 20.99
N PRO A 111 -12.89 -0.45 20.52
CA PRO A 111 -13.66 -1.30 21.41
C PRO A 111 -12.69 -2.29 22.06
N PHE A 112 -12.61 -2.25 23.39
CA PHE A 112 -11.95 -3.29 24.17
C PHE A 112 -12.76 -4.58 24.10
#